data_AF-A0A3M5GEW5-F1
#
_entry.id   AF-A0A3M5GEW5-F1
#
_cell.length_a   1.000
_cell.length_b   1.000
_cell.length_c   1.000
_cell.angle_alpha   90.00
_cell.angle_beta   90.00
_cell.angle_gamma   90.00
#
_symmetry.space_group_name_H-M   'P 1'
#
loop_
_entity.id
_entity.type
_entity.pdbx_description
1 polymer ?
#
loop_
_entity_poly.entity_id
_entity_poly.type
_entity_poly.pdbx_seq_one_letter_code
_entity_poly.pdbx_strand_id
1 'polypeptide(L)'
;MGADLSVRILRESLDRLTPGGSLVLYTGVAMVGEHDPFFEAVRDDIDHAALAWTYRELDPDVFGEELLEEGYEDVDRIAAVELVVTRRA
;
A
#
# COMPACT_ATOMS: atom_id res chain seq x y z
N MET A 1 -6.41 8.41 -7.51
CA MET A 1 -6.83 6.98 -7.44
C MET A 1 -7.00 6.62 -5.96
N GLY A 2 -7.74 5.55 -5.60
CA GLY A 2 -8.02 5.21 -4.20
C GLY A 2 -6.79 5.10 -3.27
N ALA A 3 -5.60 4.85 -3.84
CA ALA A 3 -4.35 4.71 -3.11
C ALA A 3 -3.71 6.03 -2.60
N ASP A 4 -4.14 7.20 -3.08
CA ASP A 4 -3.42 8.47 -2.84
C ASP A 4 -3.32 8.85 -1.36
N LEU A 5 -4.32 8.48 -0.55
CA LEU A 5 -4.27 8.68 0.90
C LEU A 5 -3.23 7.76 1.55
N SER A 6 -3.24 6.48 1.20
CA SER A 6 -2.31 5.47 1.73
C SER A 6 -0.85 5.80 1.39
N VAL A 7 -0.60 6.26 0.16
CA VAL A 7 0.72 6.75 -0.27
C VAL A 7 1.17 7.94 0.59
N ARG A 8 0.28 8.91 0.85
CA ARG A 8 0.61 10.06 1.71
C ARG A 8 0.89 9.64 3.15
N ILE A 9 0.07 8.76 3.72
CA ILE A 9 0.28 8.24 5.08
C ILE A 9 1.66 7.61 5.20
N LEU A 10 2.05 6.76 4.24
CA LEU A 10 3.36 6.14 4.25
C LEU A 10 4.48 7.19 4.20
N ARG A 11 4.49 8.05 3.19
CA ARG A 11 5.55 9.06 2.99
C ARG A 11 5.74 9.96 4.21
N GLU A 12 4.66 10.46 4.79
CA GLU A 12 4.72 11.28 6.00
C GLU A 12 5.17 10.50 7.24
N SER A 13 4.95 9.20 7.28
CA SER A 13 5.31 8.36 8.42
C SER A 13 6.79 7.98 8.41
N LEU A 14 7.41 7.80 7.23
CA LEU A 14 8.81 7.38 7.10
C LEU A 14 9.77 8.29 7.89
N ASP A 15 9.60 9.61 7.76
CA ASP A 15 10.44 10.59 8.47
C ASP A 15 10.20 10.62 9.98
N ARG A 16 9.03 10.13 10.43
CA ARG A 16 8.61 10.12 11.85
C ARG A 16 8.99 8.83 12.57
N LEU A 17 9.43 7.79 11.86
CA LEU A 17 9.85 6.52 12.47
C LEU A 17 11.11 6.75 13.33
N THR A 18 11.02 6.37 14.60
CA THR A 18 12.19 6.24 15.48
C THR A 18 13.02 5.02 15.08
N PRO A 19 14.33 4.94 15.42
CA PRO A 19 15.11 3.73 15.21
C PRO A 19 14.45 2.51 15.87
N GLY A 20 14.24 1.44 15.12
CA GLY A 20 13.47 0.24 15.53
C GLY A 20 11.94 0.40 15.47
N GLY A 21 11.43 1.61 15.22
CA GLY A 21 10.01 1.89 15.05
C GLY A 21 9.46 1.35 13.73
N SER A 22 8.19 0.95 13.73
CA SER A 22 7.53 0.36 12.57
C SER A 22 6.20 1.06 12.25
N LEU A 23 5.94 1.24 10.97
CA LEU A 23 4.62 1.52 10.41
C LEU A 23 4.04 0.19 9.91
N VAL A 24 2.78 -0.08 10.26
CA VAL A 24 1.96 -1.13 9.65
C VAL A 24 0.81 -0.44 8.95
N LEU A 25 0.73 -0.59 7.64
CA LEU A 25 -0.30 0.00 6.80
C LEU A 25 -1.14 -1.11 6.17
N TYR A 26 -2.41 -1.15 6.54
CA TYR A 26 -3.43 -2.00 5.95
C TYR A 26 -4.32 -1.15 5.06
N THR A 27 -4.44 -1.50 3.77
CA THR A 27 -5.22 -0.69 2.83
C THR A 27 -5.80 -1.55 1.70
N GLY A 28 -6.93 -1.09 1.15
CA GLY A 28 -7.49 -1.62 -0.08
C GLY A 28 -6.79 -1.00 -1.29
N VAL A 29 -6.40 -1.84 -2.25
CA VAL A 29 -5.75 -1.40 -3.49
C VAL A 29 -6.62 -1.83 -4.66
N ALA A 30 -7.03 -0.85 -5.45
CA ALA A 30 -7.64 -1.06 -6.75
C ALA A 30 -6.58 -1.60 -7.72
N MET A 31 -6.62 -2.92 -7.95
CA MET A 31 -5.69 -3.61 -8.86
C MET A 31 -6.19 -3.46 -10.29
N VAL A 32 -5.25 -3.18 -11.22
CA VAL A 32 -5.55 -2.97 -12.65
C VAL A 32 -4.64 -3.88 -13.47
N GLY A 33 -5.22 -4.88 -14.13
CA GLY A 33 -4.52 -5.99 -14.75
C GLY A 33 -3.64 -6.74 -13.74
N GLU A 34 -2.35 -6.84 -14.06
CA GLU A 34 -1.33 -7.43 -13.17
C GLU A 34 -0.59 -6.37 -12.33
N HIS A 35 -1.04 -5.12 -12.38
CA HIS A 35 -0.39 -4.01 -11.69
C HIS A 35 -0.97 -3.76 -10.31
N ASP A 36 -0.06 -3.47 -9.37
CA ASP A 36 -0.34 -2.98 -8.04
C ASP A 36 0.05 -1.50 -7.97
N PRO A 37 -0.90 -0.57 -8.23
CA PRO A 37 -0.57 0.85 -8.33
C PRO A 37 -0.09 1.44 -7.00
N PHE A 38 -0.52 0.88 -5.87
CA PHE A 38 -0.07 1.32 -4.56
C PHE A 38 1.39 0.94 -4.34
N PHE A 39 1.74 -0.34 -4.53
CA PHE A 39 3.11 -0.81 -4.34
C PHE A 39 4.08 -0.14 -5.32
N GLU A 40 3.70 0.01 -6.59
CA GLU A 40 4.50 0.75 -7.59
C GLU A 40 4.77 2.20 -7.16
N ALA A 41 3.78 2.89 -6.61
CA ALA A 41 3.91 4.29 -6.20
C ALA A 41 4.83 4.50 -4.99
N VAL A 42 4.99 3.49 -4.14
CA VAL A 42 5.73 3.61 -2.87
C VAL A 42 7.06 2.88 -2.84
N ARG A 43 7.31 2.00 -3.81
CA ARG A 43 8.49 1.13 -3.85
C ARG A 43 9.79 1.91 -3.70
N ASP A 44 9.94 2.99 -4.44
CA ASP A 44 11.16 3.82 -4.41
C ASP A 44 11.33 4.55 -3.07
N ASP A 45 10.24 4.87 -2.38
CA ASP A 45 10.28 5.52 -1.06
C ASP A 45 10.78 4.56 0.04
N ILE A 46 10.45 3.27 -0.08
CA ILE A 46 10.77 2.24 0.93
C ILE A 46 12.04 1.43 0.61
N ASP A 47 12.52 1.44 -0.64
CA ASP A 47 13.74 0.76 -1.08
C ASP A 47 15.01 1.51 -0.65
N HIS A 48 15.21 1.61 0.67
CA HIS A 48 16.32 2.33 1.27
C HIS A 48 17.05 1.47 2.30
N ALA A 49 18.38 1.57 2.35
CA ALA A 49 19.20 0.75 3.25
C ALA A 49 18.90 0.96 4.75
N ALA A 50 18.31 2.09 5.13
CA ALA A 50 17.87 2.37 6.49
C ALA A 50 16.52 1.73 6.87
N LEU A 51 15.79 1.16 5.90
CA LEU A 51 14.44 0.63 6.08
C LEU A 51 14.39 -0.87 5.78
N ALA A 52 13.82 -1.65 6.68
CA ALA A 52 13.37 -3.01 6.40
C ALA A 52 11.88 -2.97 6.09
N TRP A 53 11.42 -3.70 5.08
CA TRP A 53 10.01 -3.73 4.75
C TRP A 53 9.55 -5.11 4.30
N THR A 54 8.26 -5.39 4.49
CA THR A 54 7.56 -6.56 3.95
C THR A 54 6.25 -6.10 3.35
N TYR A 55 5.90 -6.67 2.19
CA TYR A 55 4.64 -6.42 1.51
C TYR A 55 3.91 -7.73 1.28
N ARG A 56 2.62 -7.78 1.61
CA ARG A 56 1.79 -8.99 1.46
C ARG A 56 0.39 -8.62 1.00
N GLU A 57 -0.10 -9.33 -0.01
CA GLU A 57 -1.52 -9.43 -0.29
C GLU A 57 -2.15 -10.35 0.76
N LEU A 58 -3.13 -9.83 1.51
CA LEU A 58 -3.82 -10.56 2.57
C LEU A 58 -5.11 -11.18 2.05
N ASP A 59 -5.84 -10.44 1.23
CA ASP A 59 -7.05 -10.91 0.56
C ASP A 59 -7.03 -10.40 -0.90
N PRO A 60 -7.14 -11.30 -1.89
CA PRO A 60 -7.11 -10.93 -3.30
C PRO A 60 -8.28 -10.07 -3.76
N ASP A 61 -9.45 -10.14 -3.10
CA ASP A 61 -10.67 -9.47 -3.56
C ASP A 61 -11.67 -9.30 -2.40
N VAL A 62 -11.40 -8.30 -1.55
CA VAL A 62 -12.13 -8.08 -0.29
C VAL A 62 -13.37 -7.19 -0.45
N PHE A 63 -13.47 -6.46 -1.56
CA PHE A 63 -14.53 -5.46 -1.80
C PHE A 63 -15.14 -5.56 -3.20
N GLY A 64 -15.47 -6.77 -3.64
CA GLY A 64 -16.06 -7.00 -4.97
C GLY A 64 -17.42 -6.28 -5.19
N GLU A 65 -18.14 -5.92 -4.12
CA GLU A 65 -19.39 -5.16 -4.21
C GLU A 65 -19.21 -3.65 -4.44
N GLU A 66 -18.05 -3.08 -4.06
CA GLU A 66 -17.71 -1.66 -4.27
C GLU A 66 -17.26 -1.38 -5.72
N LEU A 67 -16.90 -2.42 -6.48
CA LEU A 67 -16.55 -2.32 -7.91
C LEU A 67 -17.73 -1.87 -8.80
N LEU A 68 -18.96 -1.89 -8.27
CA LEU A 68 -20.16 -1.45 -8.97
C LEU A 68 -20.38 0.08 -8.90
N GLU A 69 -19.53 0.80 -8.15
CA GLU A 69 -19.60 2.26 -8.03
C GLU A 69 -18.90 2.97 -9.21
N GLU A 70 -19.41 4.16 -9.56
CA GLU A 70 -18.80 5.00 -10.60
C GLU A 70 -17.34 5.34 -10.24
N GLY A 71 -16.40 5.08 -11.15
CA GLY A 71 -14.95 5.31 -10.96
C GLY A 71 -14.09 4.05 -10.81
N TYR A 72 -14.70 2.86 -10.77
CA TYR A 72 -14.01 1.55 -10.77
C TYR A 72 -14.14 0.81 -12.11
N GLU A 73 -14.55 1.50 -13.17
CA GLU A 73 -14.86 0.92 -14.49
C GLU A 73 -13.68 0.16 -15.11
N ASP A 74 -12.45 0.54 -14.76
CA ASP A 74 -11.20 -0.07 -15.22
C ASP A 74 -10.47 -0.90 -14.13
N VAL A 75 -11.14 -1.18 -13.00
CA VAL A 75 -10.53 -1.90 -11.87
C VAL A 75 -10.99 -3.36 -11.86
N ASP A 76 -10.05 -4.29 -11.89
CA ASP A 76 -10.36 -5.73 -11.95
C ASP A 76 -10.79 -6.30 -10.60
N ARG A 77 -10.15 -5.84 -9.52
CA ARG A 77 -10.41 -6.28 -8.13
C ARG A 77 -9.87 -5.28 -7.11
N ILE A 78 -10.38 -5.34 -5.89
CA ILE A 78 -9.85 -4.57 -4.76
C ILE A 78 -9.20 -5.53 -3.77
N ALA A 79 -7.87 -5.57 -3.76
CA ALA A 79 -7.11 -6.43 -2.87
C ALA A 79 -6.86 -5.73 -1.52
N ALA A 80 -6.93 -6.47 -0.42
CA ALA A 80 -6.44 -6.01 0.87
C ALA A 80 -4.95 -6.33 0.98
N VAL A 81 -4.13 -5.31 1.23
CA VAL A 81 -2.68 -5.47 1.35
C VAL A 81 -2.17 -4.97 2.69
N GLU A 82 -1.05 -5.55 3.13
CA GLU A 82 -0.29 -5.10 4.27
C GLU A 82 1.12 -4.70 3.82
N LEU A 83 1.48 -3.46 4.13
CA LEU A 83 2.85 -2.97 4.07
C LEU A 83 3.35 -2.74 5.51
N VAL A 84 4.42 -3.43 5.88
CA VAL A 84 5.16 -3.15 7.11
C VAL A 84 6.48 -2.50 6.74
N VAL A 85 6.79 -1.35 7.32
CA VAL A 85 8.08 -0.67 7.18
C VAL A 85 8.67 -0.39 8.55
N THR A 86 9.88 -0.86 8.79
CA THR A 86 10.63 -0.70 10.03
C THR A 86 11.90 0.10 9.77
N ARG A 87 12.14 1.15 10.55
CA ARG A 87 13.42 1.85 10.53
C ARG A 87 14.46 1.00 11.25
N ARG A 88 15.58 0.69 10.60
CA ARG A 88 16.69 -0.04 11.23
C ARG A 88 17.29 0.79 12.37
N ALA A 89 17.79 0.08 13.39
CA ALA A 89 18.42 0.67 14.56
C ALA A 89 19.79 1.29 14.23
#